data_AF-A0A7W0WQM3-F1
#
_entry.id   AF-A0A7W0WQM3-F1
#
_cell.length_a   1.000
_cell.length_b   1.000
_cell.length_c   1.000
_cell.angle_alpha   90.00
_cell.angle_beta   90.00
_cell.angle_gamma   90.00
#
_symmetry.space_group_name_H-M   'P 1'
#
loop_
_entity.id
_entity.type
_entity.pdbx_description
1 polymer ?
#
loop_
_entity_poly.entity_id
_entity_poly.type
_entity_poly.pdbx_seq_one_letter_code
_entity_poly.pdbx_strand_id
1 'polypeptide(L)'
;MAPPVVIKKYGNRRLYDTGESRYVTLEELAAKIRTGADVRVVDAQTSDDLTQATLTQIVLESGNAAKFLPVQLLTQMIRLSDDALAEFFSRYVTGALDLYLQAKR
;
A
#
# COMPACT_ATOMS: atom_id res chain seq x y z
N MET A 1 -13.24 -4.82 16.02
CA MET A 1 -12.70 -4.21 14.79
C MET A 1 -13.80 -4.22 13.76
N ALA A 2 -14.01 -3.11 13.05
CA ALA A 2 -14.92 -3.08 11.91
C ALA A 2 -14.32 -3.93 10.77
N PRO A 3 -15.15 -4.58 9.93
CA PRO A 3 -14.64 -5.28 8.75
C PRO A 3 -13.95 -4.28 7.80
N PRO A 4 -12.93 -4.72 7.04
CA PRO A 4 -12.24 -3.84 6.10
C PRO A 4 -13.19 -3.37 4.99
N VAL A 5 -13.01 -2.14 4.55
CA VAL A 5 -13.72 -1.59 3.40
C VAL A 5 -13.23 -2.30 2.14
N VAL A 6 -14.16 -2.93 1.41
CA VAL A 6 -13.83 -3.62 0.16
C VAL A 6 -13.82 -2.60 -0.98
N ILE A 7 -12.69 -2.52 -1.68
CA ILE A 7 -12.50 -1.72 -2.87
C ILE A 7 -12.45 -2.67 -4.07
N LYS A 8 -13.37 -2.51 -5.03
CA LYS A 8 -13.33 -3.26 -6.28
C LYS A 8 -12.53 -2.49 -7.32
N LYS A 9 -11.47 -3.10 -7.86
CA LYS A 9 -10.65 -2.53 -8.92
C LYS A 9 -11.14 -3.06 -10.27
N TYR A 10 -11.42 -2.15 -11.19
CA TYR A 10 -11.77 -2.47 -12.57
C TYR A 10 -10.56 -2.16 -13.45
N GLY A 11 -10.34 -2.95 -14.50
CA GLY A 11 -9.13 -2.90 -15.35
C GLY A 11 -8.77 -1.53 -15.95
N ASN A 12 -9.71 -0.56 -15.98
CA ASN A 12 -9.48 0.81 -16.42
C ASN A 12 -9.03 1.78 -15.29
N ARG A 13 -8.30 1.29 -14.29
CA ARG A 13 -7.83 2.04 -13.10
C ARG A 13 -8.93 2.56 -12.17
N ARG A 14 -10.20 2.24 -12.40
CA ARG A 14 -11.30 2.68 -11.53
C ARG A 14 -11.32 1.85 -10.25
N LEU A 15 -11.45 2.53 -9.12
CA LEU A 15 -11.64 1.91 -7.79
C LEU A 15 -13.06 2.23 -7.34
N TYR A 16 -13.81 1.21 -6.95
CA TYR A 16 -15.16 1.37 -6.42
C TYR A 16 -15.19 1.00 -4.95
N ASP A 17 -15.50 1.97 -4.09
CA ASP A 17 -15.65 1.79 -2.65
C ASP A 17 -17.05 1.22 -2.37
N THR A 18 -17.10 -0.01 -1.84
CA THR A 18 -18.37 -0.67 -1.52
C THR A 18 -19.04 -0.13 -0.25
N GLY A 19 -18.29 0.51 0.64
CA GLY A 19 -18.82 1.15 1.85
C GLY A 19 -19.51 2.48 1.56
N GLU A 20 -18.95 3.27 0.63
CA GLU A 20 -19.54 4.55 0.18
C GLU A 20 -20.36 4.44 -1.11
N SER A 21 -20.37 3.27 -1.73
CA SER A 21 -21.09 3.00 -2.99
C SER A 21 -20.74 3.95 -4.14
N ARG A 22 -19.46 4.36 -4.24
CA ARG A 22 -19.00 5.30 -5.26
C ARG A 22 -17.60 4.95 -5.79
N TYR A 23 -17.27 5.52 -6.95
CA TYR A 23 -15.90 5.51 -7.44
C TYR A 23 -15.03 6.46 -6.62
N VAL A 24 -13.80 6.02 -6.36
CA VAL A 24 -12.76 6.76 -5.63
C VAL A 24 -11.47 6.79 -6.42
N THR A 25 -10.65 7.80 -6.19
CA THR A 25 -9.27 7.87 -6.68
C THR A 25 -8.31 7.14 -5.72
N LEU A 26 -7.07 6.90 -6.16
CA LEU A 26 -6.00 6.41 -5.27
C LEU A 26 -5.70 7.39 -4.14
N GLU A 27 -5.83 8.70 -4.40
CA GLU A 27 -5.62 9.74 -3.39
C GLU A 27 -6.68 9.71 -2.30
N GLU A 28 -7.95 9.57 -2.69
CA GLU A 28 -9.07 9.43 -1.74
C GLU A 28 -8.96 8.13 -0.94
N LEU A 29 -8.57 7.02 -1.59
CA LEU A 29 -8.29 5.76 -0.90
C LEU A 29 -7.15 5.91 0.10
N ALA A 30 -6.06 6.59 -0.28
CA ALA A 30 -4.95 6.90 0.62
C ALA A 30 -5.39 7.77 1.81
N ALA A 31 -6.26 8.76 1.59
CA ALA A 31 -6.82 9.59 2.65
C ALA A 31 -7.65 8.76 3.65
N LYS A 32 -8.50 7.83 3.18
CA LYS A 32 -9.23 6.88 4.03
C LYS A 32 -8.32 6.02 4.90
N ILE A 33 -7.26 5.47 4.32
CA ILE A 33 -6.29 4.65 5.08
C ILE A 33 -5.61 5.49 6.17
N ARG A 34 -5.25 6.75 5.87
CA ARG A 34 -4.66 7.67 6.85
C ARG A 34 -5.59 7.99 8.02
N THR A 35 -6.90 7.93 7.84
CA THR A 35 -7.88 8.10 8.94
C THR A 35 -8.10 6.82 9.74
N GLY A 36 -7.36 5.74 9.46
CA GLY A 36 -7.41 4.47 10.19
C GLY A 36 -8.36 3.43 9.60
N ALA A 37 -8.82 3.61 8.35
CA ALA A 37 -9.63 2.59 7.70
C ALA A 37 -8.77 1.41 7.21
N ASP A 38 -9.14 0.21 7.61
CA ASP A 38 -8.63 -1.03 7.00
C ASP A 38 -9.30 -1.23 5.64
N VAL A 39 -8.51 -1.56 4.62
CA VAL A 39 -9.00 -1.72 3.25
C VAL A 39 -8.58 -3.06 2.66
N ARG A 40 -9.45 -3.64 1.84
CA ARG A 40 -9.15 -4.80 1.01
C ARG A 40 -9.46 -4.47 -0.44
N VAL A 41 -8.49 -4.63 -1.33
CA VAL A 41 -8.68 -4.35 -2.75
C VAL A 41 -8.77 -5.66 -3.51
N VAL A 42 -9.84 -5.84 -4.29
CA VAL A 42 -10.07 -7.05 -5.09
C VAL A 42 -10.31 -6.69 -6.54
N ASP A 43 -9.84 -7.54 -7.46
CA ASP A 43 -10.21 -7.42 -8.87
C ASP A 43 -11.71 -7.66 -9.02
N ALA A 44 -12.41 -6.78 -9.75
CA ALA A 44 -13.85 -6.85 -9.91
C ALA A 44 -14.32 -8.03 -10.79
N GLN A 45 -13.44 -8.56 -11.64
CA GLN A 45 -13.73 -9.65 -12.57
C GLN A 45 -13.24 -10.99 -12.02
N THR A 46 -12.00 -11.05 -11.56
CA THR A 46 -11.37 -12.31 -11.12
C THR A 46 -11.52 -12.58 -9.64
N SER A 47 -11.84 -11.55 -8.83
CA SER A 47 -11.80 -11.58 -7.37
C SER A 47 -10.40 -11.80 -6.77
N ASP A 48 -9.34 -11.63 -7.56
CA ASP A 48 -7.97 -11.70 -7.06
C ASP A 48 -7.69 -10.61 -6.03
N ASP A 49 -6.88 -10.94 -5.01
CA ASP A 49 -6.49 -9.96 -3.99
C ASP A 49 -5.40 -9.04 -4.54
N LEU A 50 -5.76 -7.77 -4.74
CA LEU A 50 -4.89 -6.73 -5.27
C LEU A 50 -4.48 -5.73 -4.18
N THR A 51 -4.68 -6.08 -2.90
CA THR A 51 -4.42 -5.17 -1.77
C THR A 51 -2.96 -4.74 -1.76
N GLN A 52 -2.02 -5.70 -1.75
CA GLN A 52 -0.58 -5.38 -1.73
C GLN A 52 -0.14 -4.52 -2.92
N ALA A 53 -0.55 -4.89 -4.13
CA ALA A 53 -0.20 -4.16 -5.35
C ALA A 53 -0.74 -2.72 -5.32
N THR A 54 -1.97 -2.52 -4.85
CA THR A 54 -2.62 -1.20 -4.80
C THR A 54 -2.01 -0.32 -3.72
N LEU A 55 -1.72 -0.88 -2.53
CA LEU A 55 -1.04 -0.14 -1.46
C LEU A 55 0.38 0.26 -1.85
N THR A 56 1.11 -0.61 -2.55
CA THR A 56 2.44 -0.31 -3.08
C THR A 56 2.38 0.87 -4.06
N GLN A 57 1.40 0.85 -4.96
CA GLN A 57 1.16 1.96 -5.91
C GLN A 57 0.88 3.28 -5.16
N ILE A 58 0.03 3.28 -4.14
CA ILE A 58 -0.27 4.47 -3.32
C ILE A 58 1.01 5.05 -2.69
N VAL A 59 1.85 4.21 -2.11
CA VAL A 59 3.10 4.66 -1.45
C VAL A 59 4.04 5.31 -2.46
N LEU A 60 4.24 4.69 -3.61
CA LEU A 60 5.14 5.19 -4.66
C LEU A 60 4.63 6.46 -5.34
N GLU A 61 3.31 6.59 -5.54
CA GLU A 61 2.71 7.77 -6.20
C GLU A 61 2.47 8.96 -5.24
N SER A 62 2.66 8.80 -3.93
CA SER A 62 2.33 9.80 -2.90
C SER A 62 3.08 11.14 -2.96
N GLY A 63 3.87 11.41 -4.00
CA GLY A 63 4.71 12.61 -4.19
C GLY A 63 5.86 12.75 -3.20
N ASN A 64 5.80 12.02 -2.08
CA ASN A 64 6.82 11.99 -1.03
C ASN A 64 7.76 10.79 -1.18
N ALA A 65 7.53 9.87 -2.12
CA ALA A 65 8.37 8.68 -2.32
C ALA A 65 9.86 9.02 -2.43
N ALA A 66 10.20 10.06 -3.19
CA ALA A 66 11.57 10.55 -3.32
C ALA A 66 12.17 11.09 -2.01
N LYS A 67 11.35 11.50 -1.03
CA LYS A 67 11.83 11.99 0.28
C LYS A 67 12.23 10.87 1.22
N PHE A 68 11.64 9.68 1.09
CA PHE A 68 11.94 8.53 1.96
C PHE A 68 12.71 7.41 1.25
N LEU A 69 12.93 7.49 -0.07
CA LEU A 69 13.72 6.55 -0.85
C LEU A 69 14.97 7.25 -1.43
N PRO A 70 16.08 7.34 -0.67
CA PRO A 70 17.31 7.95 -1.17
C PRO A 70 17.89 7.14 -2.33
N VAL A 71 18.59 7.82 -3.25
CA VAL A 71 19.19 7.20 -4.45
C VAL A 71 20.07 6.01 -4.11
N GLN A 72 20.82 6.08 -3.00
CA GLN A 72 21.68 4.98 -2.56
C GLN A 72 20.85 3.73 -2.23
N LEU A 73 19.71 3.87 -1.53
CA LEU A 73 18.83 2.75 -1.22
C LEU A 73 18.26 2.13 -2.49
N LEU A 74 17.71 2.95 -3.39
CA LEU A 74 17.16 2.48 -4.67
C LEU A 74 18.20 1.72 -5.50
N THR A 75 19.43 2.23 -5.55
CA THR A 75 20.55 1.57 -6.25
C THR A 75 20.87 0.20 -5.67
N GLN A 76 20.84 0.05 -4.34
CA GLN A 76 21.03 -1.25 -3.71
C GLN A 76 19.85 -2.17 -4.00
N MET A 77 18.60 -1.71 -3.89
CA MET A 77 17.42 -2.51 -4.18
C MET A 77 17.46 -3.10 -5.60
N ILE A 78 17.91 -2.33 -6.59
CA ILE A 78 18.06 -2.79 -7.98
C ILE A 78 19.16 -3.86 -8.14
N ARG A 79 20.18 -3.86 -7.28
CA ARG A 79 21.28 -4.83 -7.31
C ARG A 79 20.96 -6.15 -6.61
N LEU A 80 20.01 -6.15 -5.69
CA LEU A 80 19.56 -7.35 -4.99
C LEU A 80 18.65 -8.19 -5.90
N SER A 81 18.61 -9.50 -5.64
CA SER A 81 17.54 -10.34 -6.17
C SER A 81 16.22 -10.03 -5.48
N ASP A 82 15.11 -10.31 -6.17
CA ASP A 82 13.76 -10.10 -5.62
C ASP A 82 13.55 -10.84 -4.28
N ASP A 83 14.08 -12.05 -4.15
CA ASP A 83 13.99 -12.84 -2.91
C ASP A 83 14.75 -12.18 -1.75
N ALA A 84 15.96 -11.69 -2.01
CA ALA A 84 16.77 -11.01 -0.99
C ALA A 84 16.13 -9.67 -0.58
N LEU A 85 15.50 -8.99 -1.53
CA LEU A 85 14.76 -7.77 -1.28
C LEU A 85 13.53 -8.04 -0.40
N ALA A 86 12.74 -9.07 -0.74
CA ALA A 86 11.58 -9.47 0.05
C ALA A 86 11.96 -9.85 1.49
N GLU A 87 13.03 -10.62 1.67
CA GLU A 87 13.55 -11.00 2.99
C GLU A 87 13.96 -9.76 3.79
N PHE A 88 14.68 -8.82 3.17
CA PHE A 88 15.11 -7.58 3.81
C PHE A 88 13.92 -6.76 4.33
N PHE A 89 12.90 -6.52 3.49
CA PHE A 89 11.72 -5.74 3.87
C PHE A 89 10.94 -6.43 5.00
N SER A 90 10.73 -7.74 4.90
CA SER A 90 10.01 -8.51 5.91
C SER A 90 10.71 -8.46 7.27
N ARG A 91 12.02 -8.66 7.31
CA ARG A 91 12.77 -8.75 8.57
C ARG A 91 13.09 -7.39 9.20
N TYR A 92 13.54 -6.43 8.40
CA TYR A 92 14.13 -5.21 8.94
C TYR A 92 13.18 -4.02 8.86
N VAL A 93 12.42 -3.87 7.77
CA VAL A 93 11.55 -2.69 7.60
C VAL A 93 10.30 -2.79 8.46
N THR A 94 9.61 -3.93 8.47
CA THR A 94 8.42 -4.13 9.30
C THR A 94 8.72 -3.96 10.79
N GLY A 95 9.77 -4.62 11.28
CA GLY A 95 10.17 -4.53 12.70
C GLY A 95 10.61 -3.13 13.13
N ALA A 96 11.38 -2.43 12.28
CA ALA A 96 11.79 -1.05 12.56
C ALA A 96 10.58 -0.09 12.60
N LEU A 97 9.59 -0.28 11.71
CA LEU A 97 8.39 0.53 11.68
C LEU A 97 7.53 0.32 12.93
N ASP A 98 7.32 -0.93 13.34
CA ASP A 98 6.56 -1.26 14.56
C ASP A 98 7.19 -0.63 15.80
N LEU A 99 8.52 -0.73 15.93
CA LEU A 99 9.26 -0.10 17.03
C LEU A 99 9.11 1.43 17.02
N TYR A 100 9.23 2.06 15.84
CA TYR A 100 9.05 3.50 15.70
C TYR A 100 7.63 3.97 16.07
N LEU A 101 6.60 3.23 15.63
CA LEU A 101 5.21 3.52 15.96
C LEU A 101 4.90 3.33 17.45
N GLN A 102 5.53 2.36 18.10
CA GLN A 102 5.43 2.17 19.55
C GLN A 102 6.10 3.31 20.32
N ALA A 103 7.30 3.74 19.91
CA ALA A 103 8.04 4.81 20.58
C ALA A 103 7.39 6.19 20.45
N LYS A 104 6.54 6.40 19.43
CA LYS A 104 5.85 7.66 19.17
C LYS A 104 4.50 7.79 19.91
N ARG A 105 3.99 6.70 20.49
CA ARG A 105 2.77 6.70 21.33
C ARG A 105 3.10 7.12 22.76
#